data_AF-A0AA51R4M7-F1
#
_entry.id   AF-A0AA51R4M7-F1
#
_cell.length_a   1.000
_cell.length_b   1.000
_cell.length_c   1.000
_cell.angle_alpha   90.00
_cell.angle_beta   90.00
_cell.angle_gamma   90.00
#
_symmetry.space_group_name_H-M   'P 1'
#
loop_
_entity.id
_entity.type
_entity.pdbx_description
1 polymer ?
#
loop_
_entity_poly.entity_id
_entity_poly.type
_entity_poly.pdbx_seq_one_letter_code
_entity_poly.pdbx_strand_id
1 'polypeptide(L)' 'MDDTYKAYPFIELAKTGASPLRDKLAGVDVTIEFDADKRSGQVLDSAGKPLNAINSYWFAWYAFHPDTEIFKP' A
#
# COMPACT_ATOMS: atom_id res chain seq x y z
N MET A 1 -8.92 10.76 -15.75
CA MET A 1 -7.64 10.36 -15.14
C MET A 1 -8.05 9.88 -13.77
N ASP A 2 -8.16 8.58 -13.61
CA ASP A 2 -8.84 8.01 -12.46
C ASP A 2 -7.83 7.89 -11.31
N ASP A 3 -7.99 8.78 -10.32
CA ASP A 3 -7.21 8.72 -9.08
C ASP A 3 -7.54 7.41 -8.35
N THR A 4 -6.66 6.41 -8.52
CA THR A 4 -6.81 5.09 -7.93
C THR A 4 -6.02 5.02 -6.63
N TYR A 5 -6.72 4.82 -5.53
CA TYR A 5 -6.10 4.68 -4.21
C TYR A 5 -6.21 3.24 -3.73
N LYS A 6 -5.10 2.70 -3.22
CA LYS A 6 -5.06 1.38 -2.59
C LYS A 6 -4.39 1.48 -1.23
N ALA A 7 -5.06 0.94 -0.22
CA ALA A 7 -4.57 0.85 1.13
C ALA A 7 -3.87 -0.49 1.35
N TYR A 8 -2.73 -0.45 2.02
CA TYR A 8 -1.94 -1.62 2.40
C TYR A 8 -1.84 -1.70 3.93
N PRO A 9 -2.85 -2.25 4.62
CA PRO A 9 -2.83 -2.34 6.08
C PRO A 9 -1.69 -3.24 6.56
N PHE A 10 -0.90 -2.77 7.54
CA PHE A 10 0.21 -3.56 8.09
C PHE A 10 -0.23 -4.93 8.64
N ILE A 11 -1.46 -5.05 9.16
CA ILE A 11 -2.01 -6.32 9.63
C ILE A 11 -2.25 -7.32 8.49
N GLU A 12 -2.57 -6.85 7.28
CA GLU A 12 -2.74 -7.70 6.10
C GLU A 12 -1.37 -8.01 5.48
N LEU A 13 -0.48 -7.02 5.41
CA LEU A 13 0.90 -7.20 4.97
C LEU A 13 1.66 -8.21 5.86
N ALA A 14 1.43 -8.21 7.17
CA ALA A 14 2.02 -9.21 8.07
C ALA A 14 1.65 -10.66 7.70
N LYS A 15 0.47 -10.87 7.10
CA LYS A 15 -0.01 -12.21 6.70
C LYS A 15 0.71 -12.75 5.46
N THR A 16 1.32 -11.89 4.63
CA THR A 16 2.14 -12.36 3.49
C THR A 16 3.47 -12.95 3.96
N GLY A 17 3.86 -12.71 5.22
CA GLY A 17 5.02 -13.31 5.88
C GLY A 17 6.38 -12.80 5.41
N ALA A 18 6.44 -12.04 4.31
CA ALA A 18 7.68 -11.52 3.75
C ALA A 18 7.48 -10.17 3.04
N SER A 19 8.54 -9.38 3.07
CA SER A 19 8.74 -8.13 2.34
C SER A 19 9.93 -8.32 1.38
N PRO A 20 9.91 -7.77 0.16
CA PRO A 20 8.86 -6.91 -0.40
C PRO A 20 7.65 -7.68 -0.96
N LEU A 21 6.48 -7.03 -0.94
CA LEU A 21 5.29 -7.45 -1.68
C LEU A 21 5.28 -6.81 -3.06
N ARG A 22 5.00 -7.58 -4.11
CA ARG A 22 4.77 -7.05 -5.46
C ARG A 22 3.28 -7.03 -5.77
N ASP A 23 2.80 -5.92 -6.30
CA ASP A 23 1.38 -5.71 -6.59
C ASP A 23 1.23 -4.80 -7.83
N LYS A 24 0.01 -4.70 -8.35
CA LYS A 24 -0.35 -3.74 -9.40
C LYS A 24 -1.35 -2.72 -8.87
N LEU A 25 -1.03 -1.44 -9.07
CA LEU A 25 -1.90 -0.32 -8.78
C LEU A 25 -2.18 0.44 -10.08
N ALA A 26 -3.45 0.53 -10.49
CA ALA A 26 -3.86 1.18 -11.75
C ALA A 26 -3.08 0.69 -12.99
N GLY A 27 -2.70 -0.59 -13.01
CA GLY A 27 -1.91 -1.19 -14.10
C GLY A 27 -0.40 -0.96 -14.02
N VAL A 28 0.09 -0.21 -13.03
CA VAL A 28 1.52 0.01 -12.76
C VAL A 28 2.01 -1.01 -11.74
N ASP A 29 3.13 -1.67 -12.06
CA ASP A 29 3.83 -2.54 -11.12
C ASP A 29 4.46 -1.72 -9.99
N VAL A 30 4.14 -2.11 -8.76
CA VAL A 30 4.64 -1.48 -7.54
C VAL A 30 5.25 -2.52 -6.61
N THR A 31 6.29 -2.10 -5.90
CA THR A 31 6.96 -2.90 -4.86
C THR A 31 6.75 -2.25 -3.51
N ILE A 32 6.09 -2.96 -2.60
CA ILE A 32 5.81 -2.50 -1.24
C ILE A 32 6.85 -3.11 -0.32
N GLU A 33 7.79 -2.28 0.13
CA GLU A 33 8.75 -2.65 1.16
C GLU A 33 8.20 -2.22 2.52
N PHE A 34 7.99 -3.17 3.42
CA PHE A 34 7.40 -2.88 4.72
C PHE A 34 8.06 -3.65 5.86
N ASP A 35 7.94 -3.09 7.06
CA ASP A 35 8.21 -3.72 8.36
C ASP A 35 6.91 -3.64 9.18
N ALA A 36 6.20 -4.77 9.27
CA ALA A 36 4.89 -4.81 9.92
C ALA A 36 4.97 -4.59 11.44
N ASP A 37 6.08 -4.98 12.07
CA ASP A 37 6.30 -4.81 13.51
C ASP A 37 6.53 -3.34 13.83
N LYS A 38 7.36 -2.66 13.02
CA LYS A 38 7.62 -1.22 13.15
C LYS A 38 6.54 -0.33 12.53
N ARG A 39 5.58 -0.92 11.81
CA ARG A 39 4.51 -0.22 11.07
C ARG A 39 5.06 0.88 10.16
N SER A 40 6.11 0.55 9.44
CA SER A 40 6.75 1.43 8.48
C SER A 40 6.86 0.74 7.12
N GLY A 41 6.95 1.55 6.08
CA GLY A 41 7.11 1.03 4.74
C GLY A 41 7.21 2.14 3.71
N GLN A 42 7.62 1.75 2.52
CA GLN A 42 7.68 2.59 1.33
C GLN A 42 7.14 1.81 0.14
N VAL A 43 6.64 2.55 -0.84
CA VAL A 43 6.17 1.99 -2.11
C VAL A 43 7.12 2.48 -3.18
N LEU A 44 7.65 1.56 -3.98
CA LEU A 44 8.52 1.85 -5.11
C LEU A 44 7.76 1.57 -6.42
N ASP A 45 7.99 2.40 -7.43
CA ASP A 45 7.50 2.14 -8.79
C ASP A 45 8.36 1.09 -9.53
N SER A 46 7.96 0.77 -10.76
CA SER A 46 8.70 -0.14 -11.64
C SER A 46 10.16 0.26 -11.93
N ALA A 47 10.53 1.53 -11.73
CA ALA A 47 11.89 2.03 -11.89
C ALA A 47 12.66 2.07 -10.55
N GLY A 48 12.05 1.61 -9.45
CA GLY A 48 12.63 1.63 -8.11
C GLY A 48 12.59 2.99 -7.42
N LYS A 49 11.80 3.94 -7.94
CA LYS A 49 11.67 5.27 -7.34
C LYS A 49 10.55 5.27 -6.28
N PRO A 50 10.76 5.91 -5.11
CA PRO A 50 9.72 6.00 -4.10
C PRO A 50 8.52 6.81 -4.59
N LEU A 51 7.34 6.23 -4.40
CA LEU A 51 6.05 6.86 -4.57
C LEU A 51 5.65 7.57 -3.27
N ASN A 52 4.90 8.66 -3.40
CA ASN A 52 4.32 9.33 -2.24
C ASN A 52 3.29 8.41 -1.60
N ALA A 53 3.60 7.93 -0.40
CA ALA A 53 2.70 7.14 0.44
C ALA A 53 2.48 7.88 1.77
N ILE A 54 1.26 7.77 2.32
CA ILE A 54 0.93 8.36 3.62
C ILE A 54 0.55 7.21 4.56
N ASN A 55 1.25 7.13 5.69
CA ASN A 55 0.84 6.26 6.79
C ASN A 55 -0.28 6.96 7.56
N SER A 56 -1.51 6.45 7.43
CA SER A 56 -2.67 6.96 8.15
C SER A 56 -3.50 5.81 8.70
N TYR A 57 -4.29 6.09 9.72
CA TYR A 57 -5.31 5.15 10.18
C TYR A 57 -6.38 5.04 9.10
N TRP A 58 -6.58 3.82 8.58
CA TRP A 58 -7.48 3.58 7.45
C TRP A 58 -8.93 4.05 7.70
N PHE A 59 -9.40 4.04 8.95
CA PHE A 59 -10.73 4.54 9.33
C PHE A 59 -10.88 6.06 9.19
N ALA A 60 -9.79 6.82 9.30
CA ALA A 60 -9.80 8.27 9.07
C ALA A 60 -9.76 8.61 7.58
N TRP A 61 -9.11 7.76 6.76
CA TRP A 61 -9.04 7.91 5.30
C TRP A 61 -10.35 7.49 4.59
N TYR A 62 -11.00 6.43 5.07
CA TYR A 62 -12.25 5.91 4.50
C TYR A 62 -13.38 6.95 4.48
N ALA A 63 -13.39 7.90 5.41
CA ALA A 63 -14.35 9.00 5.42
C ALA A 63 -14.21 9.96 4.22
N PHE A 64 -13.02 10.02 3.59
CA PHE A 64 -12.72 10.90 2.46
C PHE A 64 -12.66 10.16 1.12
N HIS A 65 -12.26 8.88 1.12
CA HIS A 65 -12.08 8.08 -0.09
C HIS A 65 -12.72 6.68 0.08
N PRO A 66 -14.05 6.57 0.02
CA PRO A 66 -14.78 5.33 0.28
C PRO A 66 -14.47 4.23 -0.76
N ASP A 67 -14.08 4.60 -1.98
CA ASP A 67 -13.75 3.69 -3.08
C ASP A 67 -12.31 3.12 -3.02
N THR A 68 -11.59 3.36 -1.91
CA THR A 68 -10.22 2.88 -1.73
C THR A 68 -10.18 1.34 -1.71
N GLU A 69 -9.43 0.74 -2.63
CA GLU A 69 -9.18 -0.70 -2.60
C GLU A 69 -8.34 -1.06 -1.38
N ILE A 70 -8.70 -2.12 -0.67
CA ILE A 70 -7.93 -2.60 0.49
C ILE A 70 -7.21 -3.88 0.07
N PHE A 71 -5.88 -3.88 0.17
CA PHE A 71 -5.09 -5.09 -0.03
C PHE A 71 -5.53 -6.19 0.95
N LYS A 72 -5.73 -7.39 0.40
CA LYS A 72 -5.96 -8.63 1.14
C LYS A 72 -5.03 -9.70 0.52
N PRO A 73 -4.37 -10.55 1.32
CA PRO A 73 -3.52 -11.63 0.83
C PRO A 73 -4.27 -12.65 -0.03
#